data_AF-A0A9D5JWZ8-F1
#
_entry.id   AF-A0A9D5JWZ8-F1
#
_cell.length_a   1.000
_cell.length_b   1.000
_cell.length_c   1.000
_cell.angle_alpha   90.00
_cell.angle_beta   90.00
_cell.angle_gamma   90.00
#
_symmetry.space_group_name_H-M   'P 1'
#
loop_
_entity.id
_entity.type
_entity.pdbx_description
1 polymer ?
#
loop_
_entity_poly.entity_id
_entity_poly.type
_entity_poly.pdbx_seq_one_letter_code
_entity_poly.pdbx_strand_id
1 'polypeptide(L)'
;MMAFPDREEYERLLYALPDQYPDIQTSTVRLYTNSPTSCIIRGRITFRNGLELQVFEYLDCSDGDLLAYFYAIFQAEERIRWYDLQPQPHNADLAPTFPHHLHTPPDIKHNRHPAPGISFTALNLPTLITECLTLVP
;
A
#
# COMPACT_ATOMS: atom_id res chain seq x y z
N MET A 1 3.22 21.43 0.31
CA MET A 1 2.51 20.23 0.81
C MET A 1 1.50 19.90 -0.27
N MET A 2 1.71 18.83 -1.04
CA MET A 2 0.73 18.43 -2.06
C MET A 2 -0.47 17.83 -1.32
N ALA A 3 -1.67 18.26 -1.68
CA ALA A 3 -2.90 17.62 -1.21
C ALA A 3 -2.94 16.18 -1.73
N PHE A 4 -3.64 15.30 -1.02
CA PHE A 4 -3.93 13.96 -1.52
C PHE A 4 -4.72 14.12 -2.85
N PRO A 5 -4.41 13.32 -3.89
CA PRO A 5 -5.05 13.50 -5.19
C PRO A 5 -6.56 13.29 -5.12
N ASP A 6 -7.30 14.02 -5.95
CA ASP A 6 -8.72 13.75 -6.09
C ASP A 6 -8.97 12.38 -6.75
N ARG A 7 -10.24 11.95 -6.78
CA ARG A 7 -10.62 10.65 -7.33
C ARG A 7 -10.11 10.43 -8.76
N GLU A 8 -10.24 11.42 -9.63
CA GLU A 8 -9.90 11.28 -11.05
C GLU A 8 -8.39 11.27 -11.26
N GLU A 9 -7.68 12.10 -10.51
CA GLU A 9 -6.21 12.10 -10.45
C GLU A 9 -5.68 10.76 -9.97
N TYR A 10 -6.23 10.21 -8.89
CA TYR A 10 -5.78 8.94 -8.35
C TYR A 10 -6.10 7.80 -9.32
N GLU A 11 -7.30 7.78 -9.91
CA GLU A 11 -7.68 6.80 -10.91
C GLU A 11 -6.72 6.81 -12.11
N ARG A 12 -6.40 8.00 -12.67
CA ARG A 12 -5.39 8.13 -13.74
C ARG A 12 -4.03 7.58 -13.33
N LEU A 13 -3.60 7.83 -12.10
CA LEU A 13 -2.34 7.32 -11.55
C LEU A 13 -2.31 5.79 -11.54
N LEU A 14 -3.40 5.13 -11.12
CA LEU A 14 -3.50 3.68 -11.09
C LEU A 14 -3.35 3.04 -12.48
N TYR A 15 -3.96 3.66 -13.50
CA TYR A 15 -3.86 3.18 -14.88
C TYR A 15 -2.49 3.44 -15.50
N ALA A 16 -1.78 4.49 -15.06
CA ALA A 16 -0.44 4.83 -15.53
C ALA A 16 0.68 3.99 -14.89
N LEU A 17 0.40 3.18 -13.85
CA LEU A 17 1.43 2.42 -13.14
C LEU A 17 2.30 1.54 -14.07
N PRO A 18 1.75 0.73 -15.01
CA PRO A 18 2.59 -0.09 -15.89
C PRO A 18 3.50 0.72 -16.82
N ASP A 19 3.07 1.93 -17.21
CA ASP A 19 3.86 2.81 -18.07
C ASP A 19 4.97 3.52 -17.28
N GLN A 20 4.72 3.81 -15.99
CA GLN A 20 5.68 4.49 -15.11
C GLN A 20 6.74 3.54 -14.53
N TYR A 21 6.39 2.27 -14.33
CA TYR A 21 7.27 1.28 -13.71
C TYR A 21 7.46 0.07 -14.64
N PRO A 22 8.53 0.04 -15.45
CA PRO A 22 8.76 -1.03 -16.44
C PRO A 22 8.83 -2.45 -15.87
N ASP A 23 9.15 -2.58 -14.59
CA ASP A 23 9.24 -3.86 -13.88
C ASP A 23 7.88 -4.39 -13.39
N ILE A 24 6.81 -3.60 -13.49
CA ILE A 24 5.44 -4.10 -13.34
C ILE A 24 5.10 -4.94 -14.58
N GLN A 25 4.77 -6.22 -14.36
CA GLN A 25 4.30 -7.11 -15.41
C GLN A 25 2.80 -6.92 -15.65
N THR A 26 2.00 -6.90 -14.58
CA THR A 26 0.56 -6.68 -14.65
C THR A 26 0.06 -5.88 -13.46
N SER A 27 -0.98 -5.06 -13.67
CA SER A 27 -1.69 -4.36 -12.61
C SER A 27 -3.20 -4.50 -12.79
N THR A 28 -3.83 -5.11 -11.80
CA THR A 28 -5.29 -5.23 -11.67
C THR A 28 -5.85 -4.23 -10.66
N VAL A 29 -5.00 -3.36 -10.11
CA VAL A 29 -5.41 -2.35 -9.12
C VAL A 29 -6.34 -1.34 -9.79
N ARG A 30 -7.54 -1.21 -9.26
CA ARG A 30 -8.57 -0.30 -9.76
C ARG A 30 -9.26 0.41 -8.61
N LEU A 31 -9.82 1.57 -8.92
CA LEU A 31 -10.69 2.33 -8.03
C LEU A 31 -12.14 1.92 -8.29
N TYR A 32 -12.89 1.69 -7.22
CA TYR A 32 -14.31 1.36 -7.24
C TYR A 32 -15.04 2.31 -6.29
N THR A 33 -16.18 2.86 -6.70
CA THR A 33 -17.05 3.61 -5.80
C THR A 33 -17.97 2.64 -5.05
N ASN A 34 -17.99 2.67 -3.72
CA ASN A 34 -18.96 1.89 -2.93
C ASN A 34 -20.11 2.77 -2.38
N SER A 35 -19.96 4.10 -2.40
CA SER A 35 -21.02 5.07 -2.12
C SER A 35 -20.75 6.38 -2.89
N PRO A 36 -21.63 7.40 -2.81
CA PRO A 36 -21.40 8.70 -3.44
C PRO A 36 -20.13 9.42 -2.96
N THR A 37 -19.67 9.15 -1.73
CA THR A 37 -18.54 9.85 -1.10
C THR A 37 -17.40 8.92 -0.73
N SER A 38 -17.48 7.62 -1.01
CA SER A 38 -16.44 6.67 -0.62
C SER A 38 -16.01 5.78 -1.75
N CYS A 39 -14.72 5.47 -1.76
CA CYS A 39 -14.08 4.67 -2.78
C CYS A 39 -13.18 3.60 -2.17
N ILE A 40 -13.03 2.51 -2.90
CA ILE A 40 -12.13 1.41 -2.58
C ILE A 40 -11.12 1.29 -3.71
N ILE A 41 -9.83 1.28 -3.39
CA ILE A 41 -8.81 0.82 -4.33
C ILE A 41 -8.46 -0.61 -3.98
N ARG A 42 -8.54 -1.49 -4.97
CA ARG A 42 -8.25 -2.91 -4.74
C ARG A 42 -7.64 -3.56 -5.97
N GLY A 43 -6.72 -4.48 -5.74
CA GLY A 43 -6.21 -5.38 -6.76
C GLY A 43 -4.84 -5.91 -6.40
N ARG A 44 -4.11 -6.30 -7.44
CA ARG A 44 -2.75 -6.84 -7.36
C ARG A 44 -1.86 -6.22 -8.41
N ILE A 45 -0.59 -6.07 -8.08
CA ILE A 45 0.50 -5.72 -8.99
C ILE A 45 1.50 -6.89 -8.97
N THR A 46 1.82 -7.44 -10.13
CA THR A 46 2.87 -8.46 -10.27
C THR A 46 4.12 -7.84 -10.86
N PHE A 47 5.29 -8.25 -10.36
CA PHE A 47 6.59 -7.70 -10.73
C PHE A 47 7.46 -8.74 -11.44
N ARG A 48 8.40 -8.28 -12.28
CA ARG A 48 9.33 -9.16 -13.01
C ARG A 48 10.22 -10.02 -12.11
N ASN A 49 10.49 -9.57 -10.88
CA ASN A 49 11.25 -10.32 -9.88
C ASN A 49 10.45 -11.44 -9.19
N GLY A 50 9.19 -11.66 -9.58
CA GLY A 50 8.33 -12.71 -9.04
C GLY A 50 7.56 -12.32 -7.77
N LEU A 51 7.67 -11.06 -7.33
CA LEU A 51 6.85 -10.54 -6.22
C LEU A 51 5.44 -10.17 -6.69
N GLU A 52 4.49 -10.24 -5.76
CA GLU A 52 3.13 -9.72 -5.91
C GLU A 52 2.82 -8.75 -4.76
N LEU A 53 2.36 -7.54 -5.10
CA LEU A 53 1.78 -6.60 -4.15
C LEU A 53 0.26 -6.66 -4.22
N GLN A 54 -0.37 -7.07 -3.13
CA GLN A 54 -1.82 -6.97 -2.93
C GLN A 54 -2.15 -5.62 -2.29
N VAL A 55 -3.13 -4.93 -2.87
CA VAL A 55 -3.54 -3.58 -2.47
C VAL A 55 -5.00 -3.59 -2.01
N PHE A 56 -5.25 -2.96 -0.87
CA PHE A 56 -6.56 -2.53 -0.42
C PHE A 56 -6.44 -1.14 0.23
N GLU A 57 -7.18 -0.17 -0.27
CA GLU A 57 -7.33 1.16 0.33
C GLU A 57 -8.81 1.53 0.38
N TYR A 58 -9.21 2.24 1.43
CA TYR A 58 -10.53 2.81 1.60
C TYR A 58 -10.40 4.32 1.77
N LEU A 59 -11.09 5.06 0.92
CA LEU A 59 -10.92 6.50 0.74
C LEU A 59 -12.25 7.22 0.93
N ASP A 60 -12.19 8.42 1.49
CA ASP A 60 -13.19 9.45 1.28
C ASP A 60 -12.92 10.13 -0.07
N CYS A 61 -13.84 9.97 -1.01
CA CYS A 61 -13.75 10.51 -2.36
C CYS A 61 -14.27 11.94 -2.50
N SER A 62 -14.90 12.50 -1.46
CA SER A 62 -15.24 13.93 -1.40
C SER A 62 -14.01 14.75 -1.04
N ASP A 63 -13.31 14.33 0.01
CA ASP A 63 -12.22 15.11 0.61
C ASP A 63 -10.82 14.58 0.22
N GLY A 64 -10.75 13.39 -0.39
CA GLY A 64 -9.50 12.76 -0.81
C GLY A 64 -8.75 12.12 0.35
N ASP A 65 -9.41 11.74 1.43
CA ASP A 65 -8.72 11.20 2.62
C ASP A 65 -8.60 9.67 2.56
N LEU A 66 -7.40 9.14 2.83
CA LEU A 66 -7.23 7.72 3.10
C LEU A 66 -7.74 7.40 4.50
N LEU A 67 -8.76 6.55 4.58
CA LEU A 67 -9.44 6.19 5.83
C LEU A 67 -8.91 4.88 6.42
N ALA A 68 -8.60 3.91 5.54
CA ALA A 68 -8.04 2.63 5.94
C ALA A 68 -7.23 2.03 4.79
N TYR A 69 -6.28 1.16 5.11
CA TYR A 69 -5.56 0.40 4.10
C TYR A 69 -5.11 -0.96 4.64
N PHE A 70 -4.78 -1.84 3.71
CA PHE A 70 -4.03 -3.06 3.94
C PHE A 70 -3.20 -3.37 2.70
N TYR A 71 -1.90 -3.60 2.90
CA TYR A 71 -1.01 -4.02 1.81
C TYR A 71 -0.32 -5.32 2.20
N ALA A 72 -0.09 -6.20 1.23
CA ALA A 72 0.68 -7.42 1.46
C ALA A 72 1.59 -7.72 0.27
N ILE A 73 2.82 -8.11 0.56
CA ILE A 73 3.81 -8.52 -0.43
C ILE A 73 3.98 -10.03 -0.33
N PHE A 74 3.88 -10.70 -1.47
CA PHE A 74 4.00 -12.13 -1.61
C PHE A 74 5.19 -12.50 -2.50
N GLN A 75 5.83 -13.62 -2.18
CA GLN A 75 6.82 -14.28 -3.00
C GLN A 75 6.41 -15.76 -3.11
N ALA A 76 6.18 -16.25 -4.33
CA ALA A 76 5.74 -17.64 -4.56
C ALA A 76 4.58 -18.08 -3.64
N GLU A 77 3.53 -17.25 -3.54
CA GLU A 77 2.34 -17.44 -2.67
C GLU A 77 2.57 -17.29 -1.16
N GLU A 78 3.82 -17.18 -0.71
CA GLU A 78 4.14 -16.90 0.69
C GLU A 78 4.06 -15.40 0.97
N ARG A 79 3.32 -15.01 2.00
CA ARG A 79 3.26 -13.62 2.44
C ARG A 79 4.53 -13.27 3.22
N ILE A 80 5.40 -12.49 2.58
CA ILE A 80 6.70 -12.09 3.14
C ILE A 80 6.66 -10.72 3.81
N ARG A 81 5.69 -9.85 3.47
CA ARG A 81 5.44 -8.60 4.20
C ARG A 81 3.96 -8.26 4.24
N TRP A 82 3.51 -7.53 5.27
CA TRP A 82 2.25 -6.81 5.20
C TRP A 82 2.27 -5.54 6.03
N TYR A 83 1.34 -4.65 5.73
CA TYR A 83 1.18 -3.33 6.32
C TYR A 83 -0.25 -3.18 6.79
N ASP A 84 -0.42 -2.78 8.05
CA ASP A 84 -1.71 -2.44 8.61
C ASP A 84 -1.60 -1.26 9.58
N LEU A 85 -2.76 -0.87 10.12
CA LEU A 85 -2.93 0.29 10.99
C LEU A 85 -3.41 -0.11 12.40
N GLN A 86 -3.29 -1.39 12.80
CA GLN A 86 -3.69 -1.82 14.14
C GLN A 86 -2.81 -1.13 15.19
N PRO A 87 -3.35 -0.24 16.04
CA PRO A 87 -2.51 0.52 16.97
C PRO A 87 -1.76 -0.41 17.93
N GLN A 88 -0.45 -0.16 18.08
CA GLN A 88 0.43 -0.86 19.02
C GLN A 88 1.00 0.13 20.06
N PRO A 89 0.15 0.77 20.89
CA PRO A 89 0.56 1.88 21.76
C PRO A 89 1.60 1.50 22.83
N HIS A 90 1.73 0.21 23.14
CA HIS A 90 2.70 -0.29 24.11
C HIS A 90 4.05 -0.66 23.48
N ASN A 91 4.18 -0.59 22.16
CA ASN A 91 5.44 -0.84 21.46
C ASN A 91 6.11 0.49 21.08
N ALA A 92 7.07 0.93 21.90
CA ALA A 92 7.79 2.18 21.69
C ALA A 92 8.57 2.21 20.38
N ASP A 93 9.00 1.06 19.86
CA ASP A 93 9.78 0.96 18.62
C ASP A 93 8.96 1.38 17.40
N LEU A 94 7.62 1.30 17.48
CA LEU A 94 6.69 1.67 16.39
C LEU A 94 6.22 3.12 16.45
N ALA A 95 6.59 3.86 17.50
CA ALA A 95 6.20 5.26 17.67
C ALA A 95 6.54 6.17 16.47
N PRO A 96 7.68 6.01 15.76
CA PRO A 96 8.03 6.89 14.64
C PRO A 96 7.05 6.91 13.48
N THR A 97 6.26 5.83 13.30
CA THR A 97 5.31 5.70 12.19
C THR A 97 3.90 5.41 12.68
N PHE A 98 3.60 5.58 13.96
CA PHE A 98 2.30 5.27 14.54
C PHE A 98 1.14 5.92 13.76
N PRO A 99 0.05 5.20 13.44
CA PRO A 99 -0.23 3.79 13.78
C PRO A 99 0.33 2.77 12.77
N HIS A 100 0.99 3.25 11.72
CA HIS A 100 1.49 2.47 10.60
C HIS A 100 2.66 1.59 11.02
N HIS A 101 2.59 0.31 10.70
CA HIS A 101 3.69 -0.62 10.88
C HIS A 101 3.65 -1.69 9.82
N LEU A 102 4.80 -2.35 9.64
CA LEU A 102 4.96 -3.46 8.72
C LEU A 102 5.35 -4.71 9.49
N HIS A 103 5.01 -5.84 8.90
CA HIS A 103 5.29 -7.17 9.41
C HIS A 103 6.25 -7.90 8.48
N THR A 104 7.32 -8.50 8.99
CA THR A 104 8.31 -9.27 8.20
C THR A 104 8.71 -10.58 8.90
N PRO A 105 9.14 -11.64 8.17
CA PRO A 105 9.77 -12.81 8.76
C PRO A 105 11.03 -12.47 9.57
N PRO A 106 11.46 -13.36 10.50
CA PRO A 106 10.76 -14.56 10.96
C PRO A 106 9.57 -14.22 11.87
N ASP A 107 8.68 -15.19 12.11
CA ASP A 107 7.46 -15.01 12.92
C ASP A 107 6.69 -13.73 12.58
N ILE A 108 6.31 -13.62 11.31
CA ILE A 108 5.75 -12.41 10.69
C ILE A 108 4.55 -11.83 11.45
N LYS A 109 3.81 -12.63 12.23
CA LYS A 109 2.69 -12.15 13.05
C LYS A 109 3.12 -11.29 14.25
N HIS A 110 4.33 -11.50 14.76
CA HIS A 110 4.84 -10.81 15.93
C HIS A 110 6.00 -9.88 15.63
N ASN A 111 6.71 -10.10 14.51
CA ASN A 111 7.83 -9.28 14.11
C ASN A 111 7.38 -8.03 13.34
N ARG A 112 7.25 -6.93 14.10
CA ARG A 112 6.75 -5.63 13.63
C ARG A 112 7.88 -4.60 13.55
N HIS A 113 7.84 -3.78 12.52
CA HIS A 113 8.77 -2.68 12.33
C HIS A 113 8.02 -1.40 11.94
N PRO A 114 8.63 -0.22 12.17
CA PRO A 114 8.12 1.02 11.60
C PRO A 114 7.91 0.89 10.10
N ALA A 115 6.94 1.62 9.55
CA ALA A 115 6.65 1.67 8.13
C ALA A 115 6.89 3.08 7.55
N PRO A 116 8.15 3.52 7.39
CA PRO A 116 8.45 4.84 6.82
C PRO A 116 7.86 4.99 5.43
N GLY A 117 7.26 6.16 5.16
CA GLY A 117 6.64 6.44 3.86
C GLY A 117 5.24 5.87 3.70
N ILE A 118 4.70 5.18 4.72
CA ILE A 118 3.27 4.85 4.81
C ILE A 118 2.56 5.92 5.63
N SER A 119 1.46 6.45 5.10
CA SER A 119 0.74 7.60 5.65
C SER A 119 -0.72 7.61 5.22
N PHE A 120 -1.55 8.39 5.94
CA PHE A 120 -2.89 8.78 5.49
C PHE A 120 -2.89 10.03 4.60
N THR A 121 -1.82 10.84 4.64
CA THR A 121 -1.78 12.14 3.94
C THR A 121 -0.92 12.11 2.67
N ALA A 122 -0.47 10.92 2.26
CA ALA A 122 0.34 10.73 1.06
C ALA A 122 -0.01 9.38 0.40
N LEU A 123 0.29 9.28 -0.89
CA LEU A 123 0.12 8.05 -1.65
C LEU A 123 1.10 6.97 -1.16
N ASN A 124 0.57 5.83 -0.76
CA ASN A 124 1.39 4.71 -0.28
C ASN A 124 1.93 3.85 -1.42
N LEU A 125 1.21 3.79 -2.55
CA LEU A 125 1.58 2.94 -3.68
C LEU A 125 3.00 3.18 -4.23
N PRO A 126 3.48 4.41 -4.46
CA PRO A 126 4.85 4.63 -4.92
C PRO A 126 5.91 4.07 -3.96
N THR A 127 5.70 4.23 -2.65
CA THR A 127 6.57 3.66 -1.61
C THR A 127 6.61 2.14 -1.71
N LEU A 128 5.45 1.49 -1.76
CA LEU A 128 5.31 0.03 -1.81
C LEU A 128 5.86 -0.56 -3.10
N ILE A 129 5.64 0.11 -4.24
CA ILE A 129 6.19 -0.31 -5.54
C ILE A 129 7.72 -0.24 -5.49
N THR A 130 8.28 0.88 -5.04
CA THR A 130 9.74 1.03 -4.89
C THR A 130 10.34 -0.04 -3.98
N GLU A 131 9.65 -0.36 -2.89
CA GLU A 131 10.06 -1.43 -2.00
C GLU A 131 10.08 -2.79 -2.70
N CYS A 132 9.01 -3.18 -3.41
CA CYS A 132 8.98 -4.41 -4.19
C CYS A 132 10.10 -4.48 -5.24
N LEU A 133 10.49 -3.35 -5.84
CA LEU A 133 11.57 -3.30 -6.82
C LEU A 133 12.97 -3.44 -6.23
N THR A 134 13.14 -3.03 -4.96
CA THR A 134 14.43 -3.07 -4.26
C THR A 134 14.59 -4.29 -3.35
N LEU A 135 13.49 -5.01 -3.09
CA LEU A 135 13.50 -6.21 -2.29
C LEU A 135 14.21 -7.33 -3.05
N VAL A 136 15.41 -7.67 -2.58
CA VAL A 136 16.17 -8.80 -3.10
C VAL A 136 15.57 -10.09 -2.50
N PRO A 137 15.19 -11.08 -3.33
CA PRO A 137 14.71 -12.37 -2.87
C PRO A 137 15.78 -13.19 -2.13
#